data_AF-A0A382V4M9-F1
#
_entry.id   AF-A0A382V4M9-F1
#
_cell.length_a   1.000
_cell.length_b   1.000
_cell.length_c   1.000
_cell.angle_alpha   90.00
_cell.angle_beta   90.00
_cell.angle_gamma   90.00
#
_symmetry.space_group_name_H-M   'P 1'
#
loop_
_entity.id
_entity.type
_entity.pdbx_description
1 polymer ?
#
loop_
_entity_poly.entity_id
_entity_poly.type
_entity_poly.pdbx_seq_one_letter_code
_entity_poly.pdbx_strand_id
1 'polypeptide(L)'
;RLFLWDSMSHTSVRHYERQLFGKHISKLKINSIKCISWYENQPQDKNFYRGLRFNQSEVKVYGAQLFPWPSTLLNYHIHKGDHNLRLIPDCILVNGPYFLKDDRGTGPNIKVGPSMRYSKLFNTQVNPKNKTAILIAMPFFEYEIEAILKILNKLDLSVEIFIKLHPGSNIKKYSRRIQGKMKLVEGDIYTFFEQVGCVIGMSTGALVEATSLGIPAINIEIKGLNHKYLPEFGKGIIWENVSNEVELRKWLKNFSNLLQTKPDLIRSIAERYKKMFFCEPTDTMIE
;
A
#
# COMPACT_ATOMS: atom_id res chain seq x y z
N ARG A 1 -37.37 -13.99 -21.57
CA ARG A 1 -36.00 -13.51 -21.27
C ARG A 1 -35.22 -14.70 -20.72
N LEU A 2 -34.28 -15.24 -21.50
CA LEU A 2 -33.37 -16.30 -21.03
C LEU A 2 -32.18 -15.62 -20.37
N PHE A 3 -31.89 -15.98 -19.11
CA PHE A 3 -30.65 -15.61 -18.44
C PHE A 3 -29.75 -16.84 -18.44
N LEU A 4 -28.58 -16.72 -19.06
CA LEU A 4 -27.55 -17.74 -18.98
C LEU A 4 -26.83 -17.58 -17.62
N TRP A 5 -27.12 -18.47 -16.67
CA TRP A 5 -26.42 -18.57 -15.40
C TRP A 5 -25.25 -19.55 -15.56
N ASP A 6 -24.20 -19.12 -16.27
CA ASP A 6 -23.16 -20.04 -16.76
C ASP A 6 -22.12 -20.45 -15.69
N SER A 7 -22.07 -19.77 -14.55
CA SER A 7 -21.51 -20.30 -13.30
C SER A 7 -21.62 -19.26 -12.18
N MET A 8 -22.13 -19.68 -11.02
CA MET A 8 -21.93 -18.92 -9.79
C MET A 8 -20.56 -19.28 -9.21
N SER A 9 -19.51 -18.64 -9.71
CA SER A 9 -18.21 -18.71 -9.04
C SER A 9 -18.36 -18.21 -7.59
N HIS A 10 -17.57 -18.76 -6.66
CA HIS A 10 -17.58 -18.33 -5.26
C HIS A 10 -17.35 -16.81 -5.11
N THR A 11 -16.56 -16.20 -6.00
CA THR A 11 -16.36 -14.74 -6.07
C THR A 11 -17.66 -14.00 -6.39
N SER A 12 -18.44 -14.49 -7.36
CA SER A 12 -19.74 -13.92 -7.72
C SER A 12 -20.74 -14.00 -6.56
N VAL A 13 -20.76 -15.12 -5.84
CA VAL A 13 -21.63 -15.32 -4.66
C VAL A 13 -21.27 -14.32 -3.56
N ARG A 14 -19.98 -14.19 -3.20
CA ARG A 14 -19.53 -13.22 -2.18
C ARG A 14 -19.92 -11.79 -2.50
N HIS A 15 -19.80 -11.38 -3.76
CA HIS A 15 -20.19 -10.03 -4.17
C HIS A 15 -21.70 -9.80 -4.08
N TYR A 16 -22.49 -10.81 -4.43
CA TYR A 16 -23.95 -10.75 -4.31
C TYR A 16 -24.42 -10.76 -2.84
N GLU A 17 -23.78 -11.56 -1.98
CA GLU A 17 -24.02 -11.56 -0.53
C GLU A 17 -23.85 -10.16 0.08
N ARG A 18 -22.80 -9.43 -0.34
CA ARG A 18 -22.59 -8.03 0.06
C ARG A 18 -23.76 -7.12 -0.36
N GLN A 19 -24.33 -7.34 -1.54
CA GLN A 19 -25.52 -6.59 -1.98
C GLN A 19 -26.73 -6.90 -1.09
N LEU A 20 -27.00 -8.17 -0.83
CA LEU A 20 -28.11 -8.60 0.02
C LEU A 20 -27.97 -8.05 1.44
N PHE A 21 -26.76 -8.08 1.99
CA PHE A 21 -26.46 -7.51 3.30
C PHE A 21 -26.77 -6.00 3.35
N GLY A 22 -26.27 -5.22 2.38
CA GLY A 22 -26.61 -3.80 2.28
C GLY A 22 -28.12 -3.56 2.15
N LYS A 23 -28.81 -4.42 1.38
CA LYS A 23 -30.27 -4.35 1.19
C LYS A 23 -31.06 -4.67 2.47
N HIS A 24 -30.53 -5.52 3.34
CA HIS A 24 -31.14 -5.78 4.65
C HIS A 24 -30.98 -4.57 5.57
N ILE A 25 -29.79 -3.95 5.61
CA ILE A 25 -29.56 -2.72 6.37
C ILE A 25 -30.48 -1.60 5.88
N SER A 26 -30.68 -1.45 4.58
CA SER A 26 -31.55 -0.40 4.03
C SER A 26 -33.03 -0.59 4.33
N LYS A 27 -33.45 -1.74 4.88
CA LYS A 27 -34.83 -1.95 5.36
C LYS A 27 -35.01 -1.64 6.84
N LEU A 28 -33.94 -1.36 7.57
CA LEU A 28 -34.04 -0.94 8.97
C LEU A 28 -34.74 0.42 9.06
N LYS A 29 -35.55 0.62 10.11
CA LYS A 29 -36.27 1.86 10.37
C LYS A 29 -35.32 2.91 10.98
N ILE A 30 -34.35 3.36 10.20
CA ILE A 30 -33.34 4.36 10.59
C ILE A 30 -33.47 5.54 9.64
N ASN A 31 -33.49 6.76 10.18
CA ASN A 31 -33.75 7.98 9.40
C ASN A 31 -32.59 8.38 8.46
N SER A 32 -31.36 7.99 8.78
CA SER A 32 -30.19 8.22 7.93
C SER A 32 -29.10 7.19 8.20
N ILE A 33 -28.31 6.84 7.19
CA ILE A 33 -27.19 5.89 7.31
C ILE A 33 -25.90 6.62 6.95
N LYS A 34 -24.97 6.69 7.92
CA LYS A 34 -23.56 7.06 7.66
C LYS A 34 -22.73 5.78 7.63
N CYS A 35 -22.19 5.44 6.46
CA CYS A 35 -21.37 4.25 6.26
C CYS A 35 -19.91 4.66 6.04
N ILE A 36 -19.00 4.14 6.85
CA ILE A 36 -17.55 4.21 6.60
C ILE A 36 -17.13 2.80 6.21
N SER A 37 -16.55 2.64 5.02
CA SER A 37 -16.18 1.34 4.47
C SER A 37 -14.78 1.39 3.92
N TRP A 38 -13.98 0.34 4.17
CA TRP A 38 -12.81 0.07 3.35
C TRP A 38 -13.22 0.06 1.87
N TYR A 39 -12.47 0.75 1.01
CA TYR A 39 -12.90 0.97 -0.36
C TYR A 39 -11.75 0.76 -1.35
N GLU A 40 -11.79 -0.36 -2.05
CA GLU A 40 -10.86 -0.70 -3.13
C GLU A 40 -11.51 -0.56 -4.50
N ASN A 41 -12.77 -0.08 -4.53
CA ASN A 41 -13.63 0.04 -5.71
C ASN A 41 -13.78 -1.30 -6.47
N GLN A 42 -13.79 -2.39 -5.71
CA GLN A 42 -14.01 -3.72 -6.23
C GLN A 42 -15.53 -4.02 -6.34
N PRO A 43 -15.94 -5.06 -7.08
CA PRO A 43 -17.34 -5.41 -7.20
C PRO A 43 -18.07 -5.59 -5.86
N GLN A 44 -17.39 -6.09 -4.81
CA GLN A 44 -17.96 -6.18 -3.46
C GLN A 44 -18.36 -4.84 -2.84
N ASP A 45 -17.58 -3.78 -3.09
CA ASP A 45 -17.85 -2.44 -2.55
C ASP A 45 -19.07 -1.86 -3.28
N LYS A 46 -19.05 -1.94 -4.61
CA LYS A 46 -20.13 -1.46 -5.48
C LYS A 46 -21.46 -2.13 -5.16
N ASN A 47 -21.44 -3.46 -4.98
CA ASN A 47 -22.62 -4.23 -4.63
C ASN A 47 -23.15 -3.87 -3.24
N PHE A 48 -22.27 -3.71 -2.25
CA PHE A 48 -22.67 -3.28 -0.91
C PHE A 48 -23.34 -1.90 -0.93
N TYR A 49 -22.73 -0.91 -1.60
CA TYR A 49 -23.29 0.45 -1.69
C TYR A 49 -24.63 0.47 -2.44
N ARG A 50 -24.76 -0.32 -3.50
CA ARG A 50 -26.04 -0.51 -4.20
C ARG A 50 -27.12 -1.08 -3.28
N GLY A 51 -26.77 -2.07 -2.45
CA GLY A 51 -27.68 -2.66 -1.47
C GLY A 51 -28.11 -1.64 -0.41
N LEU A 52 -27.15 -0.89 0.15
CA LEU A 52 -27.41 0.14 1.16
C LEU A 52 -28.37 1.23 0.65
N ARG A 53 -28.24 1.62 -0.62
CA ARG A 53 -29.08 2.64 -1.25
C ARG A 53 -30.39 2.10 -1.83
N PHE A 54 -30.74 0.82 -1.57
CA PHE A 54 -31.89 0.17 -2.22
C PHE A 54 -33.24 0.78 -1.83
N ASN A 55 -33.48 1.02 -0.53
CA ASN A 55 -34.74 1.56 0.01
C ASN A 55 -34.57 2.86 0.82
N GLN A 56 -33.35 3.42 0.86
CA GLN A 56 -33.02 4.58 1.68
C GLN A 56 -32.50 5.70 0.79
N SER A 57 -33.14 6.87 0.82
CA SER A 57 -32.68 8.05 0.09
C SER A 57 -31.50 8.73 0.79
N GLU A 58 -31.48 8.72 2.12
CA GLU A 58 -30.50 9.40 2.97
C GLU A 58 -29.38 8.44 3.43
N VAL A 59 -28.55 8.00 2.48
CA VAL A 59 -27.35 7.20 2.75
C VAL A 59 -26.11 7.97 2.33
N LYS A 60 -25.22 8.23 3.30
CA LYS A 60 -23.91 8.86 3.07
C LYS A 60 -22.79 7.84 3.27
N VAL A 61 -22.02 7.60 2.22
CA VAL A 61 -20.93 6.62 2.18
C VAL A 61 -19.58 7.34 2.11
N TYR A 62 -18.69 6.97 3.04
CA TYR A 62 -17.30 7.38 3.10
C TYR A 62 -16.43 6.16 2.76
N GLY A 63 -15.78 6.20 1.59
CA GLY A 63 -14.87 5.15 1.14
C GLY A 63 -13.46 5.41 1.65
N ALA A 64 -12.96 4.55 2.52
CA ALA A 64 -11.63 4.62 3.10
C ALA A 64 -10.59 3.96 2.20
N GLN A 65 -9.77 4.80 1.55
CA GLN A 65 -8.51 4.48 0.88
C GLN A 65 -7.32 4.90 1.77
N LEU A 66 -7.35 4.47 3.04
CA LEU A 66 -6.36 4.81 4.07
C LEU A 66 -5.12 3.93 3.97
N PHE A 67 -4.54 3.89 2.77
CA PHE A 67 -3.33 3.15 2.44
C PHE A 67 -2.65 3.75 1.20
N PRO A 68 -1.31 3.65 1.07
CA PRO A 68 -0.63 3.98 -0.17
C PRO A 68 -1.05 3.03 -1.28
N TRP A 69 -1.24 3.54 -2.49
CA TRP A 69 -1.48 2.74 -3.68
C TRP A 69 -0.82 3.36 -4.91
N PRO A 70 -0.37 2.55 -5.88
CA PRO A 70 0.24 3.01 -7.12
C PRO A 70 -0.85 3.34 -8.15
N SER A 71 -0.56 4.28 -9.04
CA SER A 71 -1.49 4.69 -10.11
C SER A 71 -1.81 3.57 -11.13
N THR A 72 -1.02 2.50 -11.14
CA THR A 72 -1.24 1.34 -12.01
C THR A 72 -2.32 0.39 -11.50
N LEU A 73 -2.77 0.52 -10.24
CA LEU A 73 -3.90 -0.24 -9.72
C LEU A 73 -5.21 0.45 -10.07
N LEU A 74 -5.72 0.12 -11.26
CA LEU A 74 -6.85 0.78 -11.91
C LEU A 74 -8.15 0.70 -11.11
N ASN A 75 -8.32 -0.31 -10.26
CA ASN A 75 -9.50 -0.40 -9.42
C ASN A 75 -9.63 0.84 -8.52
N TYR A 76 -8.56 1.40 -7.96
CA TYR A 76 -8.65 2.60 -7.11
C TYR A 76 -9.07 3.87 -7.86
N HIS A 77 -9.15 3.83 -9.19
CA HIS A 77 -9.63 4.92 -10.01
C HIS A 77 -11.13 4.77 -10.28
N ILE A 78 -11.84 5.88 -10.22
CA ILE A 78 -13.29 5.90 -10.38
C ILE A 78 -13.64 6.12 -11.84
N HIS A 79 -14.53 5.29 -12.35
CA HIS A 79 -15.10 5.46 -13.67
C HIS A 79 -16.34 6.35 -13.60
N LYS A 80 -16.48 7.31 -14.52
CA LYS A 80 -17.65 8.22 -14.57
C LYS A 80 -18.99 7.47 -14.61
N GLY A 81 -19.03 6.32 -15.29
CA GLY A 81 -20.23 5.47 -15.34
C GLY A 81 -20.67 4.90 -13.99
N ASP A 82 -19.75 4.70 -13.04
CA ASP A 82 -20.09 4.19 -11.70
C ASP A 82 -20.84 5.25 -10.86
N HIS A 83 -20.59 6.54 -11.13
CA HIS A 83 -21.31 7.65 -10.50
C HIS A 83 -22.80 7.62 -10.87
N ASN A 84 -23.11 7.48 -12.16
CA ASN A 84 -24.48 7.42 -12.66
C ASN A 84 -25.27 6.23 -12.09
N LEU A 85 -24.58 5.15 -11.76
CA LEU A 85 -25.18 3.95 -11.17
C LEU A 85 -25.24 4.00 -9.63
N ARG A 86 -24.82 5.10 -9.01
CA ARG A 86 -24.72 5.28 -7.54
C ARG A 86 -23.94 4.15 -6.88
N LEU A 87 -22.84 3.72 -7.51
CA LEU A 87 -21.98 2.61 -7.04
C LEU A 87 -20.72 3.09 -6.32
N ILE A 88 -20.52 4.41 -6.20
CA ILE A 88 -19.34 5.01 -5.60
C ILE A 88 -19.66 5.68 -4.25
N PRO A 89 -18.67 5.89 -3.38
CA PRO A 89 -18.83 6.69 -2.17
C PRO A 89 -19.22 8.14 -2.47
N ASP A 90 -19.85 8.80 -1.50
CA ASP A 90 -20.12 10.24 -1.53
C ASP A 90 -18.86 11.04 -1.21
N CYS A 91 -17.97 10.46 -0.40
CA CYS A 91 -16.64 10.99 -0.11
C CYS A 91 -15.62 9.85 -0.07
N ILE A 92 -14.41 10.10 -0.58
CA ILE A 92 -13.27 9.18 -0.44
C ILE A 92 -12.27 9.79 0.51
N LEU A 93 -11.91 9.04 1.54
CA LEU A 93 -10.88 9.38 2.49
C LEU A 93 -9.58 8.73 2.04
N VAL A 94 -8.58 9.55 1.70
CA VAL A 94 -7.26 9.08 1.28
C VAL A 94 -6.22 9.25 2.38
N ASN A 95 -5.17 8.44 2.30
CA ASN A 95 -4.15 8.34 3.35
C ASN A 95 -3.33 9.62 3.56
N GLY A 96 -3.22 10.49 2.56
CA GLY A 96 -2.42 11.71 2.62
C GLY A 96 -2.65 12.59 1.39
N PRO A 97 -2.16 13.84 1.42
CA PRO A 97 -2.41 14.83 0.38
C PRO A 97 -1.90 14.42 -1.01
N TYR A 98 -0.92 13.53 -1.10
CA TYR A 98 -0.42 12.99 -2.38
C TYR A 98 -1.52 12.35 -3.24
N PHE A 99 -2.56 11.82 -2.61
CA PHE A 99 -3.66 11.11 -3.29
C PHE A 99 -4.87 12.00 -3.60
N LEU A 100 -4.81 13.28 -3.23
CA LEU A 100 -5.82 14.25 -3.64
C LEU A 100 -5.73 14.43 -5.15
N LYS A 101 -6.84 14.22 -5.85
CA LYS A 101 -6.95 14.46 -7.29
C LYS A 101 -7.70 15.76 -7.50
N ASP A 102 -7.20 16.61 -8.39
CA ASP A 102 -8.01 17.67 -8.98
C ASP A 102 -8.90 17.03 -10.05
N ASP A 103 -10.17 16.83 -9.72
CA ASP A 103 -11.16 16.26 -10.64
C ASP A 103 -12.08 17.31 -11.26
N ARG A 104 -11.75 18.60 -11.11
CA ARG A 104 -12.55 19.75 -11.57
C ARG A 104 -14.05 19.63 -11.22
N GLY A 105 -14.38 18.94 -10.12
CA GLY A 105 -15.74 18.81 -9.59
C GLY A 105 -16.63 17.77 -10.27
N THR A 106 -16.07 16.84 -11.05
CA THR A 106 -16.85 15.80 -11.75
C THR A 106 -16.78 14.42 -11.10
N GLY A 107 -15.94 14.23 -10.07
CA GLY A 107 -15.82 13.00 -9.29
C GLY A 107 -16.35 13.18 -7.86
N PRO A 108 -16.27 12.12 -7.02
CA PRO A 108 -16.64 12.22 -5.62
C PRO A 108 -15.65 13.08 -4.85
N ASN A 109 -16.13 13.71 -3.78
CA ASN A 109 -15.31 14.53 -2.92
C ASN A 109 -14.16 13.71 -2.30
N ILE A 110 -12.92 14.02 -2.61
CA ILE A 110 -11.74 13.35 -2.03
C ILE A 110 -11.18 14.22 -0.91
N LYS A 111 -11.01 13.64 0.27
CA LYS A 111 -10.45 14.30 1.45
C LYS A 111 -9.34 13.46 2.06
N VAL A 112 -8.41 14.11 2.75
CA VAL A 112 -7.45 13.40 3.59
C VAL A 112 -8.20 12.83 4.80
N GLY A 113 -7.98 11.55 5.08
CA GLY A 113 -8.47 10.88 6.28
C GLY A 113 -7.32 10.33 7.14
N PRO A 114 -7.64 9.82 8.34
CA PRO A 114 -6.63 9.40 9.31
C PRO A 114 -5.94 8.12 8.85
N SER A 115 -4.61 8.08 8.82
CA SER A 115 -3.83 6.88 8.46
C SER A 115 -3.83 5.82 9.57
N MET A 116 -5.02 5.29 9.90
CA MET A 116 -5.23 4.41 11.06
C MET A 116 -4.28 3.21 11.11
N ARG A 117 -4.02 2.57 9.96
CA ARG A 117 -3.10 1.42 9.86
C ARG A 117 -1.65 1.80 10.14
N TYR A 118 -1.29 3.06 9.92
CA TYR A 118 0.08 3.58 10.00
C TYR A 118 0.31 4.40 11.27
N SER A 119 -0.52 4.23 12.32
CA SER A 119 -0.35 4.95 13.59
C SER A 119 1.07 4.80 14.17
N LYS A 120 1.66 3.60 14.05
CA LYS A 120 3.04 3.34 14.49
C LYS A 120 4.09 4.17 13.75
N LEU A 121 3.85 4.57 12.50
CA LEU A 121 4.77 5.41 11.71
C LEU A 121 5.06 6.77 12.37
N PHE A 122 4.06 7.31 13.09
CA PHE A 122 4.16 8.62 13.74
C PHE A 122 4.96 8.55 15.03
N ASN A 123 4.89 7.41 15.73
CA ASN A 123 5.60 7.17 16.98
C ASN A 123 6.97 6.48 16.81
N THR A 124 7.25 5.92 15.62
CA THR A 124 8.51 5.24 15.36
C THR A 124 9.62 6.26 15.07
N GLN A 125 10.72 6.15 15.80
CA GLN A 125 11.95 6.87 15.54
C GLN A 125 13.04 5.88 15.13
N VAL A 126 13.72 6.15 14.02
CA VAL A 126 14.81 5.31 13.53
C VAL A 126 16.05 6.15 13.28
N ASN A 127 17.21 5.51 13.41
CA ASN A 127 18.49 6.07 13.01
C ASN A 127 19.21 5.06 12.10
N PRO A 128 19.03 5.15 10.77
CA PRO A 128 19.65 4.24 9.82
C PRO A 128 21.16 4.49 9.65
N LYS A 129 21.72 5.56 10.22
CA LYS A 129 23.16 5.82 10.18
C LYS A 129 23.92 4.65 10.81
N ASN A 130 25.00 4.22 10.15
CA ASN A 130 25.82 3.06 10.54
C ASN A 130 25.12 1.69 10.48
N LYS A 131 23.84 1.60 10.11
CA LYS A 131 23.15 0.32 9.94
C LYS A 131 23.51 -0.29 8.58
N THR A 132 23.83 -1.58 8.56
CA THR A 132 24.24 -2.31 7.35
C THR A 132 23.27 -3.42 6.98
N ALA A 133 22.44 -3.89 7.91
CA ALA A 133 21.43 -4.89 7.65
C ALA A 133 20.39 -4.37 6.65
N ILE A 134 19.81 -5.30 5.88
CA ILE A 134 18.84 -5.01 4.83
C ILE A 134 17.54 -5.72 5.15
N LEU A 135 16.40 -5.05 4.98
CA LEU A 135 15.08 -5.68 5.00
C LEU A 135 14.55 -5.84 3.58
N ILE A 136 14.17 -7.06 3.20
CA ILE A 136 13.45 -7.35 1.97
C ILE A 136 11.97 -7.50 2.29
N ALA A 137 11.16 -6.52 1.88
CA ALA A 137 9.70 -6.59 1.95
C ALA A 137 9.17 -7.29 0.70
N MET A 138 8.88 -8.58 0.84
CA MET A 138 8.46 -9.41 -0.30
C MET A 138 7.04 -9.06 -0.75
N PRO A 139 6.79 -9.04 -2.08
CA PRO A 139 5.48 -8.81 -2.65
C PRO A 139 4.55 -10.00 -2.44
N PHE A 140 3.28 -9.81 -2.82
CA PHE A 140 2.29 -10.88 -2.83
C PHE A 140 2.45 -11.83 -4.02
N PHE A 141 2.78 -11.31 -5.20
CA PHE A 141 2.77 -12.07 -6.45
C PHE A 141 3.99 -12.99 -6.59
N GLU A 142 3.77 -14.24 -6.98
CA GLU A 142 4.84 -15.24 -7.01
C GLU A 142 5.95 -14.88 -7.99
N TYR A 143 5.63 -14.45 -9.21
CA TYR A 143 6.62 -14.07 -10.23
C TYR A 143 7.51 -12.90 -9.75
N GLU A 144 6.96 -12.03 -8.89
CA GLU A 144 7.69 -10.91 -8.30
C GLU A 144 8.67 -11.38 -7.21
N ILE A 145 8.24 -12.32 -6.36
CA ILE A 145 9.09 -12.98 -5.38
C ILE A 145 10.26 -13.70 -6.08
N GLU A 146 9.98 -14.41 -7.17
CA GLU A 146 11.00 -15.11 -7.97
C GLU A 146 12.05 -14.15 -8.54
N ALA A 147 11.62 -12.99 -9.05
CA ALA A 147 12.53 -11.98 -9.59
C ALA A 147 13.46 -11.42 -8.52
N ILE A 148 12.94 -11.11 -7.32
CA ILE A 148 13.74 -10.65 -6.19
C ILE A 148 14.75 -11.72 -5.78
N LEU A 149 14.32 -12.96 -5.57
CA LEU A 149 15.20 -14.06 -5.18
C LEU A 149 16.32 -14.31 -6.22
N LYS A 150 16.03 -14.17 -7.51
CA LYS A 150 17.03 -14.30 -8.58
C LYS A 150 18.13 -13.25 -8.48
N ILE A 151 17.78 -12.01 -8.14
CA ILE A 151 18.77 -10.93 -7.92
C ILE A 151 19.55 -11.21 -6.63
N LEU A 152 18.86 -11.53 -5.53
CA LEU A 152 19.48 -11.78 -4.22
C LEU A 152 20.47 -12.96 -4.27
N ASN A 153 20.16 -14.04 -4.98
CA ASN A 153 21.04 -15.21 -5.07
C ASN A 153 22.38 -14.91 -5.76
N LYS A 154 22.46 -13.83 -6.55
CA LYS A 154 23.71 -13.39 -7.15
C LYS A 154 24.48 -12.41 -6.27
N LEU A 155 23.86 -11.89 -5.21
CA LEU A 155 24.48 -10.93 -4.30
C LEU A 155 25.39 -11.65 -3.31
N ASP A 156 26.70 -11.59 -3.54
CA ASP A 156 27.64 -11.77 -2.45
C ASP A 156 27.71 -10.50 -1.59
N LEU A 157 26.92 -10.48 -0.51
CA LEU A 157 26.96 -9.42 0.50
C LEU A 157 27.34 -10.04 1.85
N SER A 158 28.14 -9.33 2.63
CA SER A 158 28.54 -9.72 3.99
C SER A 158 27.59 -9.20 5.09
N VAL A 159 26.45 -8.62 4.71
CA VAL A 159 25.48 -8.05 5.64
C VAL A 159 24.33 -9.01 5.93
N GLU A 160 23.68 -8.82 7.08
CA GLU A 160 22.46 -9.55 7.43
C GLU A 160 21.29 -9.10 6.53
N ILE A 161 20.49 -10.07 6.07
CA ILE A 161 19.34 -9.83 5.20
C ILE A 161 18.09 -10.42 5.86
N PHE A 162 17.19 -9.56 6.33
CA PHE A 162 15.88 -9.97 6.81
C PHE A 162 14.91 -10.10 5.63
N ILE A 163 14.25 -11.24 5.49
CA ILE A 163 13.21 -11.47 4.49
C ILE A 163 11.86 -11.47 5.19
N LYS A 164 11.00 -10.50 4.88
CA LYS A 164 9.64 -10.45 5.40
C LYS A 164 8.66 -10.79 4.28
N LEU A 165 7.92 -11.88 4.44
CA LEU A 165 6.89 -12.29 3.48
C LEU A 165 5.60 -11.47 3.63
N HIS A 166 4.87 -11.29 2.52
CA HIS A 166 3.54 -10.72 2.56
C HIS A 166 2.61 -11.63 3.39
N PRO A 167 1.66 -11.09 4.19
CA PRO A 167 0.80 -11.90 5.06
C PRO A 167 0.00 -12.99 4.33
N GLY A 168 -0.33 -12.76 3.06
CA GLY A 168 -1.03 -13.73 2.19
C GLY A 168 -0.12 -14.77 1.52
N SER A 169 1.20 -14.72 1.72
CA SER A 169 2.15 -15.63 1.07
C SER A 169 2.34 -16.92 1.87
N ASN A 170 2.56 -18.04 1.17
CA ASN A 170 2.85 -19.32 1.81
C ASN A 170 4.32 -19.41 2.22
N ILE A 171 4.59 -19.22 3.51
CA ILE A 171 5.94 -19.29 4.11
C ILE A 171 6.68 -20.60 3.75
N LYS A 172 5.98 -21.73 3.80
CA LYS A 172 6.58 -23.06 3.56
C LYS A 172 7.12 -23.21 2.13
N LYS A 173 6.59 -22.45 1.17
CA LYS A 173 7.03 -22.49 -0.24
C LYS A 173 8.43 -21.91 -0.42
N TYR A 174 8.80 -20.90 0.37
CA TYR A 174 10.03 -20.13 0.17
C TYR A 174 11.11 -20.42 1.21
N SER A 175 10.78 -21.03 2.35
CA SER A 175 11.72 -21.31 3.43
C SER A 175 12.97 -22.06 2.97
N ARG A 176 12.84 -23.04 2.06
CA ARG A 176 13.98 -23.79 1.52
C ARG A 176 14.90 -22.97 0.63
N ARG A 177 14.45 -21.83 0.10
CA ARG A 177 15.23 -20.95 -0.77
C ARG A 177 15.84 -19.76 -0.03
N ILE A 178 15.33 -19.49 1.17
CA ILE A 178 15.80 -18.45 2.08
C ILE A 178 16.74 -19.16 3.06
N GLN A 179 18.03 -19.18 2.73
CA GLN A 179 19.06 -19.85 3.53
C GLN A 179 20.29 -18.96 3.72
N GLY A 180 21.18 -19.37 4.63
CA GLY A 180 22.45 -18.68 4.89
C GLY A 180 22.25 -17.32 5.54
N LYS A 181 22.74 -16.25 4.89
CA LYS A 181 22.68 -14.87 5.40
C LYS A 181 21.27 -14.26 5.33
N MET A 182 20.34 -14.93 4.65
CA MET A 182 18.94 -14.51 4.59
C MET A 182 18.15 -15.16 5.73
N LYS A 183 17.57 -14.33 6.59
CA LYS A 183 16.75 -14.75 7.71
C LYS A 183 15.29 -14.42 7.43
N LEU A 184 14.44 -15.44 7.37
CA LEU A 184 12.99 -15.22 7.34
C LEU A 184 12.55 -14.60 8.67
N VAL A 185 11.78 -13.52 8.60
CA VAL A 185 11.27 -12.81 9.78
C VAL A 185 9.76 -12.63 9.76
N GLU A 186 9.17 -12.70 10.94
CA GLU A 186 7.74 -12.50 11.21
C GLU A 186 7.54 -11.35 12.20
N GLY A 187 6.30 -10.92 12.39
CA GLY A 187 5.95 -9.85 13.32
C GLY A 187 5.74 -8.49 12.64
N ASP A 188 5.87 -7.42 13.41
CA ASP A 188 5.67 -6.05 12.93
C ASP A 188 6.85 -5.60 12.03
N ILE A 189 6.60 -4.83 10.98
CA ILE A 189 7.66 -4.29 10.13
C ILE A 189 8.48 -3.20 10.84
N TYR A 190 7.85 -2.44 11.75
CA TYR A 190 8.50 -1.32 12.45
C TYR A 190 9.65 -1.79 13.36
N THR A 191 9.58 -3.01 13.91
CA THR A 191 10.68 -3.59 14.70
C THR A 191 11.93 -3.87 13.86
N PHE A 192 11.77 -4.12 12.56
CA PHE A 192 12.89 -4.33 11.64
C PHE A 192 13.41 -3.01 11.07
N PHE A 193 12.56 -1.99 10.92
CA PHE A 193 12.97 -0.66 10.49
C PHE A 193 14.04 -0.04 11.40
N GLU A 194 14.01 -0.30 12.71
CA GLU A 194 15.04 0.15 13.67
C GLU A 194 16.42 -0.49 13.46
N GLN A 195 16.48 -1.62 12.76
CA GLN A 195 17.67 -2.46 12.64
C GLN A 195 18.41 -2.27 11.30
N VAL A 196 17.75 -1.72 10.29
CA VAL A 196 18.23 -1.76 8.90
C VAL A 196 18.70 -0.40 8.39
N GLY A 197 19.66 -0.45 7.46
CA GLY A 197 20.14 0.72 6.72
C GLY A 197 19.46 0.89 5.36
N CYS A 198 18.74 -0.12 4.88
CA CYS A 198 18.00 -0.06 3.63
C CYS A 198 16.84 -1.07 3.62
N VAL A 199 15.75 -0.70 2.94
CA VAL A 199 14.61 -1.59 2.65
C VAL A 199 14.54 -1.82 1.14
N ILE A 200 14.43 -3.07 0.72
CA ILE A 200 14.25 -3.45 -0.68
C ILE A 200 12.89 -4.11 -0.83
N GLY A 201 12.20 -3.84 -1.93
CA GLY A 201 10.93 -4.50 -2.22
C GLY A 201 10.51 -4.32 -3.67
N MET A 202 9.34 -4.84 -3.98
CA MET A 202 8.65 -4.62 -5.25
C MET A 202 7.16 -4.54 -4.96
N SER A 203 6.44 -3.67 -5.67
CA SER A 203 4.97 -3.60 -5.60
C SER A 203 4.41 -3.47 -4.17
N THR A 204 5.10 -2.77 -3.27
CA THR A 204 4.78 -2.74 -1.83
C THR A 204 4.79 -1.32 -1.23
N GLY A 205 3.78 -1.03 -0.40
CA GLY A 205 3.67 0.21 0.37
C GLY A 205 4.73 0.33 1.48
N ALA A 206 5.39 -0.77 1.87
CA ALA A 206 6.44 -0.77 2.88
C ALA A 206 7.62 0.15 2.51
N LEU A 207 7.85 0.38 1.21
CA LEU A 207 8.89 1.32 0.76
C LEU A 207 8.52 2.78 1.08
N VAL A 208 7.22 3.12 1.05
CA VAL A 208 6.72 4.45 1.41
C VAL A 208 6.83 4.67 2.92
N GLU A 209 6.58 3.64 3.71
CA GLU A 209 6.77 3.67 5.17
C GLU A 209 8.25 3.86 5.53
N ALA A 210 9.15 3.08 4.92
CA ALA A 210 10.59 3.16 5.14
C ALA A 210 11.16 4.55 4.81
N THR A 211 10.83 5.08 3.63
CA THR A 211 11.27 6.42 3.21
C THR A 211 10.70 7.53 4.10
N SER A 212 9.47 7.37 4.61
CA SER A 212 8.87 8.31 5.57
C SER A 212 9.54 8.31 6.94
N LEU A 213 10.35 7.29 7.24
CA LEU A 213 11.17 7.19 8.44
C LEU A 213 12.64 7.56 8.19
N GLY A 214 13.03 7.91 6.96
CA GLY A 214 14.43 8.23 6.65
C GLY A 214 15.28 7.02 6.31
N ILE A 215 14.67 5.84 6.13
CA ILE A 215 15.37 4.64 5.71
C ILE A 215 15.38 4.59 4.17
N PRO A 216 16.56 4.53 3.53
CA PRO A 216 16.64 4.42 2.09
C PRO A 216 15.93 3.18 1.55
N ALA A 217 15.23 3.34 0.43
CA ALA A 217 14.44 2.28 -0.18
C ALA A 217 14.91 1.93 -1.60
N ILE A 218 14.91 0.65 -1.96
CA ILE A 218 15.17 0.21 -3.32
C ILE A 218 13.95 -0.55 -3.84
N ASN A 219 13.41 -0.08 -4.96
CA ASN A 219 12.37 -0.79 -5.68
C ASN A 219 13.03 -1.66 -6.76
N ILE A 220 12.78 -2.97 -6.73
CA ILE A 220 13.16 -3.85 -7.83
C ILE A 220 12.19 -3.61 -8.99
N GLU A 221 12.72 -3.52 -10.20
CA GLU A 221 11.93 -3.43 -11.42
C GLU A 221 12.13 -4.67 -12.29
N ILE A 222 11.05 -5.10 -12.92
CA ILE A 222 11.04 -6.16 -13.91
C ILE A 222 10.53 -5.62 -15.25
N LYS A 223 10.76 -6.38 -16.32
CA LYS A 223 10.12 -6.07 -17.62
C LYS A 223 8.60 -6.24 -17.49
N GLY A 224 7.83 -5.24 -17.94
CA GLY A 224 6.37 -5.26 -17.93
C GLY A 224 5.76 -4.24 -16.96
N LEU A 225 4.56 -4.55 -16.45
CA LEU A 225 3.84 -3.70 -15.52
C LEU A 225 4.52 -3.73 -14.14
N ASN A 226 4.87 -2.55 -13.63
CA ASN A 226 5.42 -2.39 -12.28
C ASN A 226 4.47 -1.53 -11.44
N HIS A 227 4.22 -1.95 -10.20
CA HIS A 227 3.42 -1.19 -9.25
C HIS A 227 4.31 -0.26 -8.42
N LYS A 228 4.58 0.95 -8.94
CA LYS A 228 5.47 1.92 -8.29
C LYS A 228 4.72 2.75 -7.25
N TYR A 229 5.09 2.57 -5.99
CA TYR A 229 4.50 3.30 -4.86
C TYR A 229 5.25 4.61 -4.55
N LEU A 230 6.52 4.71 -4.93
CA LEU A 230 7.36 5.86 -4.64
C LEU A 230 7.26 6.90 -5.78
N PRO A 231 7.14 8.21 -5.46
CA PRO A 231 7.07 9.29 -6.44
C PRO A 231 8.46 9.70 -6.92
N GLU A 232 8.59 10.40 -8.04
CA GLU A 232 9.89 10.92 -8.52
C GLU A 232 10.61 11.83 -7.49
N PHE A 233 9.87 12.47 -6.58
CA PHE A 233 10.46 13.20 -5.48
C PHE A 233 11.37 12.31 -4.63
N GLY A 234 12.58 12.77 -4.27
CA GLY A 234 13.53 12.01 -3.44
C GLY A 234 14.26 10.86 -4.14
N LYS A 235 13.96 10.59 -5.40
CA LYS A 235 14.66 9.58 -6.21
C LYS A 235 16.14 9.91 -6.35
N GLY A 236 16.98 8.89 -6.28
CA GLY A 236 18.44 9.02 -6.25
C GLY A 236 19.02 9.58 -4.95
N ILE A 237 18.18 9.91 -3.97
CA ILE A 237 18.61 10.44 -2.66
C ILE A 237 18.16 9.50 -1.54
N ILE A 238 16.86 9.26 -1.41
CA ILE A 238 16.28 8.35 -0.40
C ILE A 238 15.73 7.06 -1.02
N TRP A 239 15.51 7.03 -2.34
CA TRP A 239 15.06 5.81 -2.98
C TRP A 239 15.49 5.69 -4.44
N GLU A 240 15.52 4.48 -4.97
CA GLU A 240 15.81 4.26 -6.40
C GLU A 240 15.24 2.92 -6.93
N ASN A 241 15.09 2.84 -8.25
CA ASN A 241 14.80 1.62 -8.99
C ASN A 241 16.06 0.88 -9.43
N VAL A 242 16.03 -0.46 -9.33
CA VAL A 242 17.10 -1.31 -9.86
C VAL A 242 16.54 -2.52 -10.58
N SER A 243 17.19 -2.94 -11.66
CA SER A 243 16.75 -4.10 -12.46
C SER A 243 17.70 -5.30 -12.36
N ASN A 244 18.85 -5.15 -11.70
CA ASN A 244 19.88 -6.18 -11.62
C ASN A 244 20.78 -6.04 -10.39
N GLU A 245 21.62 -7.05 -10.16
CA GLU A 245 22.54 -7.14 -9.03
C GLU A 245 23.63 -6.06 -9.02
N VAL A 246 24.05 -5.55 -10.18
CA VAL A 246 25.10 -4.53 -10.30
C VAL A 246 24.57 -3.18 -9.83
N GLU A 247 23.40 -2.79 -10.32
CA GLU A 247 22.70 -1.58 -9.88
C GLU A 247 22.34 -1.64 -8.40
N LEU A 248 21.88 -2.80 -7.93
CA LEU A 248 21.56 -2.99 -6.52
C LEU A 248 22.78 -2.75 -5.61
N ARG A 249 23.94 -3.33 -5.93
CA ARG A 249 25.18 -3.06 -5.16
C ARG A 249 25.58 -1.60 -5.20
N LYS A 250 25.49 -0.96 -6.37
CA LYS A 250 25.78 0.48 -6.54
C LYS A 250 24.92 1.31 -5.60
N TRP A 251 23.61 1.08 -5.59
CA TRP A 251 22.68 1.89 -4.81
C TRP A 251 22.73 1.61 -3.31
N LEU A 252 22.99 0.37 -2.89
CA LEU A 252 23.28 0.07 -1.49
C LEU A 252 24.50 0.86 -0.98
N LYS A 253 25.59 0.93 -1.78
CA LYS A 253 26.76 1.74 -1.44
C LYS A 253 26.44 3.24 -1.41
N ASN A 254 25.72 3.74 -2.41
CA ASN A 254 25.35 5.15 -2.49
C ASN A 254 24.49 5.58 -1.29
N PHE A 255 23.48 4.79 -0.93
CA PHE A 255 22.63 5.10 0.22
C PHE A 255 23.38 5.02 1.54
N SER A 256 24.25 4.02 1.72
CA SER A 256 25.14 3.98 2.88
C SER A 256 25.99 5.25 2.98
N ASN A 257 26.59 5.70 1.88
CA ASN A 257 27.35 6.96 1.84
C ASN A 257 26.50 8.20 2.14
N LEU A 258 25.28 8.28 1.60
CA LEU A 258 24.36 9.40 1.82
C LEU A 258 23.90 9.48 3.28
N LEU A 259 23.63 8.34 3.91
CA LEU A 259 23.31 8.27 5.35
C LEU A 259 24.44 8.80 6.23
N GLN A 260 25.71 8.64 5.80
CA GLN A 260 26.86 9.16 6.53
C GLN A 260 27.11 10.65 6.26
N THR A 261 27.06 11.04 5.00
CA THR A 261 27.52 12.35 4.52
C THR A 261 26.44 13.41 4.49
N LYS A 262 25.16 13.01 4.35
CA LYS A 262 24.01 13.92 4.23
C LYS A 262 22.79 13.46 5.04
N PRO A 263 22.93 13.13 6.34
CA PRO A 263 21.81 12.63 7.16
C PRO A 263 20.64 13.63 7.28
N ASP A 264 20.93 14.94 7.32
CA ASP A 264 19.89 15.97 7.44
C ASP A 264 19.07 16.14 6.15
N LEU A 265 19.69 15.90 4.99
CA LEU A 265 18.98 15.85 3.71
C LEU A 265 18.01 14.66 3.69
N ILE A 266 18.45 13.49 4.14
CA ILE A 266 17.59 12.30 4.23
C ILE A 266 16.43 12.55 5.19
N ARG A 267 16.69 13.15 6.36
CA ARG A 267 15.64 13.49 7.35
C ARG A 267 14.60 14.45 6.76
N SER A 268 15.04 15.52 6.11
CA SER A 268 14.11 16.51 5.53
C SER A 268 13.24 15.93 4.40
N ILE A 269 13.81 15.04 3.57
CA ILE A 269 13.04 14.31 2.56
C ILE A 269 12.05 13.36 3.23
N ALA A 270 12.46 12.64 4.26
CA ALA A 270 11.60 11.70 4.99
C ALA A 270 10.40 12.38 5.65
N GLU A 271 10.61 13.54 6.30
CA GLU A 271 9.54 14.35 6.87
C GLU A 271 8.54 14.79 5.80
N ARG A 272 9.04 15.17 4.62
CA ARG A 272 8.19 15.52 3.48
C ARG A 272 7.43 14.31 2.95
N TYR A 273 8.05 13.15 2.86
CA TYR A 273 7.39 11.88 2.52
C TYR A 273 6.26 11.56 3.49
N LYS A 274 6.53 11.64 4.81
CA LYS A 274 5.53 11.39 5.85
C LYS A 274 4.32 12.31 5.68
N LYS A 275 4.54 13.63 5.48
CA LYS A 275 3.48 14.62 5.24
C LYS A 275 2.74 14.44 3.91
N MET A 276 3.41 13.92 2.87
CA MET A 276 2.81 13.68 1.56
C MET A 276 1.88 12.48 1.57
N PHE A 277 2.30 11.37 2.18
CA PHE A 277 1.65 10.07 2.04
C PHE A 277 0.76 9.68 3.21
N PHE A 278 0.92 10.33 4.37
CA PHE A 278 0.25 9.95 5.60
C PHE A 278 -0.35 11.16 6.33
N CYS A 279 -1.39 10.89 7.10
CA CYS A 279 -2.03 11.84 8.00
C CYS A 279 -2.18 11.17 9.37
N GLU A 280 -1.69 11.84 10.42
CA GLU A 280 -1.69 11.27 11.76
C GLU A 280 -3.13 11.00 12.22
N PRO A 281 -3.45 9.79 12.72
CA PRO A 281 -4.78 9.45 13.18
C PRO A 281 -5.06 10.06 14.57
N THR A 282 -5.23 11.39 14.62
CA THR A 282 -5.66 12.13 15.82
C THR A 282 -7.18 12.12 15.95
N ASP A 283 -7.71 12.39 17.15
CA ASP A 283 -9.17 12.44 17.39
C ASP A 283 -9.86 13.44 16.44
N THR A 284 -9.24 14.61 16.21
CA THR A 284 -9.74 15.63 15.28
C THR A 284 -9.84 15.14 13.84
N MET A 285 -8.97 14.21 13.41
CA MET A 285 -9.02 13.64 12.06
C MET A 285 -10.00 12.46 11.95
N ILE A 286 -10.42 11.89 13.08
CA ILE A 286 -11.34 10.75 13.14
C ILE A 286 -12.81 11.20 13.19
N GLU A 287 -13.09 12.33 13.84
CA GLU A 287 -14.43 12.95 13.98
C GLU A 287 -14.99 13.53 12.65
#